data_AF-A0A150PAZ0-F1
#
_entry.id   AF-A0A150PAZ0-F1
#
_cell.length_a   1.000
_cell.length_b   1.000
_cell.length_c   1.000
_cell.angle_alpha   90.00
_cell.angle_beta   90.00
_cell.angle_gamma   90.00
#
_symmetry.space_group_name_H-M   'P 1'
#
loop_
_entity.id
_entity.type
_entity.pdbx_description
1 polymer ?
#
loop_
_entity_poly.entity_id
_entity_poly.type
_entity_poly.pdbx_seq_one_letter_code
_entity_poly.pdbx_strand_id
1 'polypeptide(L)'
;MTTRQHAVSAQVKPIEDGFLVPPGHPGAGEVTAGRFVMLPVPGVEHSPQFFRYSAALQGAPHTSEFFILNATPGADPSAASRALPHLERAFPSATVALLLDARTGWARASVSALKDAGRKELAAGCVAAVLAGASWDESDPILVELDEERFAVSLVHHIEHWDAVVETHRVDVGASP
;
A
#
# COMPACT_ATOMS: atom_id res chain seq x y z
N MET A 1 -19.84 23.43 -10.40
CA MET A 1 -18.88 22.32 -10.46
C MET A 1 -19.40 21.23 -9.56
N THR A 2 -19.79 20.09 -10.12
CA THR A 2 -20.33 18.95 -9.36
C THR A 2 -19.25 17.88 -9.33
N THR A 3 -18.51 17.82 -8.22
CA THR A 3 -17.60 16.72 -7.94
C THR A 3 -18.43 15.45 -7.88
N ARG A 4 -18.29 14.54 -8.85
CA ARG A 4 -18.90 13.21 -8.73
C ARG A 4 -18.06 12.43 -7.74
N GLN A 5 -18.50 12.39 -6.48
CA GLN A 5 -17.96 11.46 -5.50
C GLN A 5 -18.37 10.04 -5.93
N HIS A 6 -17.37 9.22 -6.25
CA HIS A 6 -17.54 7.80 -6.49
C HIS A 6 -16.90 7.08 -5.31
N ALA A 7 -17.74 6.37 -4.55
CA ALA A 7 -17.32 5.54 -3.43
C ALA A 7 -17.30 4.07 -3.88
N VAL A 8 -16.24 3.35 -3.51
CA VAL A 8 -16.16 1.90 -3.70
C VAL A 8 -15.89 1.22 -2.37
N SER A 9 -16.46 0.03 -2.20
CA SER A 9 -16.14 -0.83 -1.07
C SER A 9 -15.11 -1.86 -1.49
N ALA A 10 -14.11 -2.10 -0.64
CA ALA A 10 -13.06 -3.07 -0.85
C ALA A 10 -12.82 -3.89 0.42
N GLN A 11 -12.49 -5.16 0.24
CA GLN A 11 -11.97 -6.01 1.30
C GLN A 11 -10.45 -6.06 1.19
N VAL A 12 -9.75 -5.76 2.27
CA VAL A 12 -8.28 -5.69 2.35
C VAL A 12 -7.78 -6.67 3.40
N LYS A 13 -7.12 -7.75 2.97
CA LYS A 13 -6.64 -8.84 3.83
C LYS A 13 -5.12 -8.82 3.96
N PRO A 14 -4.54 -8.67 5.17
CA PRO A 14 -3.10 -8.80 5.36
C PRO A 14 -2.65 -10.22 5.04
N ILE A 15 -1.56 -10.34 4.28
CA ILE A 15 -0.92 -11.62 3.95
C ILE A 15 0.30 -11.82 4.86
N GLU A 16 1.24 -10.88 4.80
CA GLU A 16 2.49 -10.89 5.56
C GLU A 16 3.05 -9.46 5.65
N ASP A 17 3.92 -9.23 6.62
CA ASP A 17 4.71 -8.02 6.76
C ASP A 17 6.15 -8.39 7.19
N GLY A 18 7.07 -7.43 7.10
CA GLY A 18 8.44 -7.67 7.51
C GLY A 18 9.43 -6.71 6.87
N PHE A 19 10.65 -7.18 6.65
CA PHE A 19 11.69 -6.36 6.02
C PHE A 19 12.27 -7.05 4.79
N LEU A 20 12.54 -6.27 3.74
CA LEU A 20 13.44 -6.75 2.69
C LEU A 20 14.86 -6.74 3.26
N VAL A 21 15.66 -7.75 2.98
CA VAL A 21 17.03 -7.85 3.48
C VAL A 21 18.00 -8.21 2.34
N PRO A 22 19.29 -7.87 2.45
CA PRO A 22 20.29 -8.36 1.50
C PRO A 22 20.31 -9.90 1.47
N PRO A 23 20.58 -10.53 0.31
CA PRO A 23 20.82 -11.97 0.26
C PRO A 23 21.97 -12.38 1.21
N GLY A 24 21.74 -13.40 2.04
CA GLY A 24 22.71 -13.86 3.05
C GLY A 24 22.62 -13.16 4.40
N HIS A 25 21.68 -12.23 4.60
CA HIS A 25 21.37 -11.67 5.92
C HIS A 25 20.94 -12.78 6.91
N PRO A 26 21.39 -12.75 8.18
CA PRO A 26 20.92 -13.69 9.19
C PRO A 26 19.39 -13.72 9.28
N GLY A 27 18.81 -14.92 9.19
CA GLY A 27 17.35 -15.13 9.19
C GLY A 27 16.62 -14.78 7.89
N ALA A 28 17.34 -14.46 6.81
CA ALA A 28 16.71 -14.34 5.48
C ALA A 28 15.98 -15.63 5.08
N GLY A 29 14.70 -15.51 4.72
CA GLY A 29 13.82 -16.62 4.39
C GLY A 29 13.14 -17.30 5.60
N GLU A 30 13.40 -16.83 6.82
CA GLU A 30 12.71 -17.31 8.01
C GLU A 30 11.37 -16.59 8.21
N VAL A 31 10.33 -17.36 8.58
CA VAL A 31 9.02 -16.85 8.98
C VAL A 31 8.91 -17.03 10.49
N THR A 32 8.71 -15.94 11.22
CA THR A 32 8.52 -15.99 12.67
C THR A 32 7.07 -16.31 13.04
N ALA A 33 6.83 -16.69 14.30
CA ALA A 33 5.50 -17.03 14.81
C ALA A 33 4.45 -15.89 14.66
N GLY A 34 4.90 -14.65 14.42
CA GLY A 34 4.04 -13.48 14.18
C GLY A 34 3.75 -13.17 12.71
N ARG A 35 4.07 -14.05 11.74
CA ARG A 35 4.01 -13.79 10.28
C ARG A 35 4.92 -12.67 9.78
N PHE A 36 5.91 -12.31 10.59
CA PHE A 36 6.97 -11.40 10.20
C PHE A 36 8.04 -12.15 9.37
N VAL A 37 8.40 -11.60 8.20
CA VAL A 37 9.27 -12.23 7.20
C VAL A 37 10.48 -11.35 6.88
N MET A 38 11.68 -11.96 6.86
CA MET A 38 12.87 -11.33 6.27
C MET A 38 13.04 -11.80 4.82
N LEU A 39 12.59 -10.99 3.88
CA LEU A 39 12.55 -11.34 2.47
C LEU A 39 13.88 -10.98 1.77
N PRO A 40 14.70 -11.96 1.31
CA PRO A 40 15.94 -11.66 0.63
C PRO A 40 15.68 -11.04 -0.75
N VAL A 41 16.14 -9.80 -0.95
CA VAL A 41 16.00 -9.06 -2.21
C VAL A 41 17.35 -8.49 -2.64
N PRO A 42 17.88 -8.85 -3.83
CA PRO A 42 19.12 -8.26 -4.33
C PRO A 42 19.01 -6.73 -4.45
N GLY A 43 20.11 -6.01 -4.20
CA GLY A 43 20.17 -4.54 -4.33
C GLY A 43 19.62 -3.77 -3.12
N VAL A 44 19.11 -4.47 -2.10
CA VAL A 44 18.73 -3.89 -0.82
C VAL A 44 19.97 -3.81 0.08
N GLU A 45 20.35 -2.60 0.47
CA GLU A 45 21.46 -2.35 1.41
C GLU A 45 20.96 -1.99 2.81
N HIS A 46 19.79 -1.35 2.89
CA HIS A 46 19.10 -1.00 4.12
C HIS A 46 17.76 -1.72 4.13
N SER A 47 17.44 -2.43 5.20
CA SER A 47 16.28 -3.32 5.26
C SER A 47 14.97 -2.51 5.37
N PRO A 48 14.25 -2.22 4.26
CA PRO A 48 13.04 -1.42 4.31
C PRO A 48 11.86 -2.30 4.73
N GLN A 49 10.95 -1.75 5.53
CA GLN A 49 9.76 -2.48 5.95
C GLN A 49 8.80 -2.62 4.75
N PHE A 50 8.18 -3.78 4.63
CA PHE A 50 7.14 -4.03 3.64
C PHE A 50 5.89 -4.62 4.30
N PHE A 51 4.76 -4.42 3.63
CA PHE A 51 3.50 -5.04 3.98
C PHE A 51 2.85 -5.59 2.72
N ARG A 52 2.41 -6.85 2.74
CA ARG A 52 1.76 -7.51 1.62
C ARG A 52 0.29 -7.76 1.93
N TYR A 53 -0.58 -7.33 1.04
CA TYR A 53 -2.02 -7.46 1.15
C TYR A 53 -2.62 -8.14 -0.08
N SER A 54 -3.73 -8.83 0.13
CA SER A 54 -4.68 -9.17 -0.92
C SER A 54 -5.86 -8.21 -0.80
N ALA A 55 -6.31 -7.62 -1.91
CA ALA A 55 -7.48 -6.75 -1.90
C ALA A 55 -8.40 -7.01 -3.10
N ALA A 56 -9.70 -6.90 -2.87
CA ALA A 56 -10.72 -7.02 -3.91
C ALA A 56 -11.82 -5.98 -3.68
N LEU A 57 -12.40 -5.46 -4.76
CA LEU A 57 -13.63 -4.69 -4.67
C LEU A 57 -14.76 -5.62 -4.21
N GLN A 58 -15.67 -5.12 -3.39
CA GLN A 58 -16.78 -5.90 -2.88
C GLN A 58 -17.66 -6.40 -4.05
N GLY A 59 -17.88 -7.72 -4.12
CA GLY A 59 -18.61 -8.36 -5.21
C GLY A 59 -17.77 -8.66 -6.47
N ALA A 60 -16.49 -8.27 -6.51
CA ALA A 60 -15.59 -8.67 -7.58
C ALA A 60 -15.07 -10.10 -7.35
N PRO A 61 -14.98 -10.94 -8.40
CA PRO A 61 -14.52 -12.32 -8.28
C PRO A 61 -12.99 -12.44 -8.17
N HIS A 62 -12.25 -11.35 -8.39
CA HIS A 62 -10.79 -11.36 -8.47
C HIS A 62 -10.16 -10.50 -7.38
N THR A 63 -9.16 -11.08 -6.71
CA THR A 63 -8.27 -10.37 -5.79
C THR A 63 -7.02 -9.90 -6.51
N SER A 64 -6.50 -8.75 -6.11
CA SER A 64 -5.20 -8.23 -6.51
C SER A 64 -4.25 -8.22 -5.32
N GLU A 65 -2.98 -8.52 -5.56
CA GLU A 65 -1.96 -8.44 -4.53
C GLU A 65 -1.28 -7.07 -4.55
N PHE A 66 -0.97 -6.56 -3.36
CA PHE A 66 -0.32 -5.27 -3.15
C PHE A 66 0.87 -5.42 -2.21
N PHE A 67 1.99 -4.81 -2.57
CA PHE A 67 3.13 -4.59 -1.69
C PHE A 67 3.22 -3.10 -1.36
N ILE A 68 3.12 -2.76 -0.08
CA ILE A 68 3.36 -1.41 0.42
C ILE A 68 4.77 -1.37 1.01
N LEU A 69 5.67 -0.63 0.38
CA LEU A 69 7.05 -0.45 0.84
C LEU A 69 7.17 0.86 1.61
N ASN A 70 7.64 0.80 2.84
CA ASN A 70 7.89 1.99 3.63
C ASN A 70 9.15 2.70 3.12
N ALA A 71 8.95 3.90 2.55
CA ALA A 71 9.98 4.81 2.05
C ALA A 71 9.88 6.20 2.70
N THR A 72 9.24 6.28 3.88
CA THR A 72 9.04 7.54 4.62
C THR A 72 10.35 8.14 5.12
N PRO A 73 10.43 9.46 5.38
CA PRO A 73 11.64 10.08 5.93
C PRO A 73 12.08 9.42 7.24
N GLY A 74 13.25 8.76 7.23
CA GLY A 74 13.75 7.95 8.34
C GLY A 74 13.89 6.47 7.99
N ALA A 75 13.11 5.99 7.02
CA ALA A 75 13.41 4.81 6.21
C ALA A 75 14.21 5.26 4.98
N ASP A 76 15.24 4.53 4.54
CA ASP A 76 16.02 4.91 3.36
C ASP A 76 15.15 4.83 2.09
N PRO A 77 14.70 5.96 1.49
CA PRO A 77 13.79 5.93 0.35
C PRO A 77 14.48 5.37 -0.92
N SER A 78 15.81 5.47 -0.95
CA SER A 78 16.61 4.99 -2.06
C SER A 78 16.70 3.46 -2.06
N ALA A 79 16.71 2.81 -0.88
CA ALA A 79 16.67 1.35 -0.77
C ALA A 79 15.33 0.78 -1.27
N ALA A 80 14.20 1.40 -0.90
CA ALA A 80 12.88 0.99 -1.40
C ALA A 80 12.79 1.11 -2.93
N SER A 81 13.32 2.20 -3.50
CA SER A 81 13.36 2.42 -4.95
C SER A 81 14.26 1.40 -5.66
N ARG A 82 15.42 1.04 -5.08
CA ARG A 82 16.31 0.00 -5.62
C ARG A 82 15.71 -1.40 -5.56
N ALA A 83 14.86 -1.69 -4.57
CA ALA A 83 14.19 -2.98 -4.43
C ALA A 83 13.09 -3.19 -5.47
N LEU A 84 12.47 -2.11 -5.96
CA LEU A 84 11.28 -2.15 -6.80
C LEU A 84 11.42 -3.07 -8.03
N PRO A 85 12.47 -2.99 -8.88
CA PRO A 85 12.58 -3.85 -10.06
C PRO A 85 12.75 -5.34 -9.72
N HIS A 86 13.25 -5.64 -8.52
CA HIS A 86 13.40 -7.01 -8.05
C HIS A 86 12.07 -7.56 -7.54
N LEU A 87 11.30 -6.75 -6.83
CA LEU A 87 9.97 -7.12 -6.37
C LEU A 87 8.99 -7.28 -7.53
N GLU A 88 9.01 -6.40 -8.51
CA GLU A 88 8.20 -6.53 -9.73
C GLU A 88 8.55 -7.80 -10.52
N ARG A 89 9.81 -8.26 -10.47
CA ARG A 89 10.21 -9.53 -11.09
C ARG A 89 9.78 -10.75 -10.27
N ALA A 90 9.89 -10.69 -8.96
CA ALA A 90 9.55 -11.79 -8.06
C ALA A 90 8.03 -11.97 -7.90
N PHE A 91 7.28 -10.87 -7.97
CA PHE A 91 5.83 -10.82 -7.80
C PHE A 91 5.19 -10.09 -9.00
N PRO A 92 5.25 -10.65 -10.21
CA PRO A 92 4.85 -9.96 -11.44
C PRO A 92 3.36 -9.60 -11.51
N SER A 93 2.53 -10.25 -10.69
CA SER A 93 1.10 -9.96 -10.59
C SER A 93 0.75 -8.92 -9.53
N ALA A 94 1.69 -8.59 -8.64
CA ALA A 94 1.45 -7.68 -7.53
C ALA A 94 1.68 -6.22 -7.93
N THR A 95 0.86 -5.33 -7.38
CA THR A 95 1.09 -3.89 -7.47
C THR A 95 2.01 -3.48 -6.34
N VAL A 96 3.06 -2.71 -6.64
CA VAL A 96 3.93 -2.13 -5.62
C VAL A 96 3.60 -0.65 -5.41
N ALA A 97 3.38 -0.26 -4.17
CA ALA A 97 3.21 1.12 -3.72
C ALA A 97 4.37 1.50 -2.80
N LEU A 98 4.98 2.66 -3.04
CA LEU A 98 5.98 3.27 -2.17
C LEU A 98 5.27 4.25 -1.24
N LEU A 99 5.25 4.00 0.06
CA LEU A 99 4.75 4.93 1.07
C LEU A 99 5.82 6.00 1.33
N LEU A 100 5.61 7.20 0.80
CA LEU A 100 6.59 8.29 0.75
C LEU A 100 6.50 9.23 1.95
N ASP A 101 5.31 9.40 2.51
CA ASP A 101 5.06 10.17 3.74
C ASP A 101 3.84 9.56 4.45
N ALA A 102 3.87 9.53 5.78
CA ALA A 102 2.78 9.01 6.60
C ALA A 102 2.69 9.84 7.88
N ARG A 103 1.50 10.37 8.15
CA ARG A 103 1.17 11.20 9.30
C ARG A 103 -0.22 10.84 9.80
N THR A 104 -0.56 11.27 11.00
CA THR A 104 -1.93 11.15 11.50
C THR A 104 -2.91 11.86 10.55
N GLY A 105 -3.93 11.13 10.10
CA GLY A 105 -4.97 11.54 9.18
C GLY A 105 -4.58 11.51 7.70
N TRP A 106 -3.32 11.24 7.34
CA TRP A 106 -2.86 11.45 5.98
C TRP A 106 -1.62 10.64 5.58
N ALA A 107 -1.64 10.09 4.37
CA ALA A 107 -0.50 9.43 3.75
C ALA A 107 -0.31 9.87 2.29
N ARG A 108 0.93 9.83 1.84
CA ARG A 108 1.28 9.96 0.42
C ARG A 108 2.07 8.75 -0.03
N ALA A 109 1.62 8.14 -1.12
CA ALA A 109 2.31 7.04 -1.76
C ALA A 109 2.37 7.22 -3.28
N SER A 110 3.27 6.48 -3.91
CA SER A 110 3.34 6.37 -5.38
C SER A 110 3.25 4.91 -5.78
N VAL A 111 2.64 4.63 -6.93
CA VAL A 111 2.33 3.26 -7.37
C VAL A 111 2.92 3.02 -8.76
N SER A 112 3.76 2.00 -8.91
CA SER A 112 4.52 1.78 -10.16
C SER A 112 3.75 1.01 -11.24
N ALA A 113 2.64 0.34 -10.89
CA ALA A 113 2.09 -0.74 -11.71
C ALA A 113 0.56 -0.69 -11.97
N LEU A 114 -0.04 0.49 -12.14
CA LEU A 114 -1.50 0.60 -12.32
C LEU A 114 -1.89 1.02 -13.73
N LYS A 115 -2.34 0.06 -14.54
CA LYS A 115 -2.96 0.30 -15.86
C LYS A 115 -4.50 0.21 -15.85
N ASP A 116 -5.10 -0.23 -14.74
CA ASP A 116 -6.54 -0.51 -14.65
C ASP A 116 -7.27 0.40 -13.66
N ALA A 117 -8.47 0.84 -14.03
CA ALA A 117 -9.41 1.52 -13.13
C ALA A 117 -9.83 0.57 -11.98
N GLY A 118 -9.90 1.07 -10.74
CA GLY A 118 -10.20 0.27 -9.55
C GLY A 118 -8.98 -0.18 -8.76
N ARG A 119 -7.81 -0.32 -9.40
CA ARG A 119 -6.59 -0.73 -8.66
C ARG A 119 -5.99 0.39 -7.81
N LYS A 120 -6.25 1.67 -8.14
CA LYS A 120 -5.80 2.81 -7.31
C LYS A 120 -6.60 2.89 -6.02
N GLU A 121 -7.91 2.66 -6.10
CA GLU A 121 -8.81 2.60 -4.97
C GLU A 121 -8.40 1.46 -4.01
N LEU A 122 -8.09 0.27 -4.56
CA LEU A 122 -7.56 -0.84 -3.78
C LEU A 122 -6.21 -0.53 -3.14
N ALA A 123 -5.28 0.08 -3.89
CA ALA A 123 -3.99 0.51 -3.34
C ALA A 123 -4.16 1.52 -2.21
N ALA A 124 -5.11 2.47 -2.33
CA ALA A 124 -5.40 3.44 -1.28
C ALA A 124 -5.95 2.75 -0.03
N GLY A 125 -6.85 1.78 -0.21
CA GLY A 125 -7.33 0.90 0.86
C GLY A 125 -6.18 0.17 1.58
N CYS A 126 -5.24 -0.40 0.83
CA CYS A 126 -4.06 -1.07 1.40
C CYS A 126 -3.14 -0.11 2.16
N VAL A 127 -2.88 1.10 1.63
CA VAL A 127 -2.07 2.11 2.33
C VAL A 127 -2.74 2.53 3.65
N ALA A 128 -4.03 2.82 3.63
CA ALA A 128 -4.77 3.15 4.86
C ALA A 128 -4.74 1.99 5.86
N ALA A 129 -4.90 0.75 5.39
CA ALA A 129 -4.84 -0.44 6.25
C ALA A 129 -3.46 -0.66 6.88
N VAL A 130 -2.36 -0.24 6.22
CA VAL A 130 -1.02 -0.22 6.82
C VAL A 130 -0.98 0.80 7.96
N LEU A 131 -1.46 2.03 7.74
CA LEU A 131 -1.46 3.06 8.77
C LEU A 131 -2.27 2.66 10.00
N ALA A 132 -3.47 2.12 9.79
CA ALA A 132 -4.32 1.64 10.89
C ALA A 132 -3.76 0.38 11.57
N GLY A 133 -3.31 -0.60 10.78
CA GLY A 133 -2.82 -1.89 11.29
C GLY A 133 -1.50 -1.80 12.04
N ALA A 134 -0.63 -0.87 11.67
CA ALA A 134 0.61 -0.60 12.41
C ALA A 134 0.41 0.33 13.62
N SER A 135 -0.84 0.70 13.93
CA SER A 135 -1.22 1.68 14.97
C SER A 135 -0.55 3.04 14.79
N TRP A 136 -0.31 3.43 13.54
CA TRP A 136 0.26 4.74 13.20
C TRP A 136 -0.83 5.81 13.08
N ASP A 137 -2.08 5.40 12.86
CA ASP A 137 -3.22 6.30 12.69
C ASP A 137 -4.56 5.63 13.03
N GLU A 138 -5.43 6.33 13.75
CA GLU A 138 -6.81 5.92 14.06
C GLU A 138 -7.84 6.90 13.46
N SER A 139 -7.39 7.84 12.62
CA SER A 139 -8.27 8.81 11.97
C SER A 139 -9.26 8.14 11.04
N ASP A 140 -10.47 8.70 10.95
CA ASP A 140 -11.51 8.24 10.04
C ASP A 140 -12.21 9.46 9.39
N PRO A 141 -12.08 9.68 8.06
CA PRO A 141 -11.28 8.89 7.12
C PRO A 141 -9.77 9.18 7.20
N ILE A 142 -8.95 8.22 6.77
CA ILE A 142 -7.53 8.45 6.42
C ILE A 142 -7.47 9.01 4.99
N LEU A 143 -6.80 10.14 4.80
CA LEU A 143 -6.58 10.72 3.47
C LEU A 143 -5.36 10.08 2.82
N VAL A 144 -5.52 9.49 1.64
CA VAL A 144 -4.42 8.87 0.89
C VAL A 144 -4.24 9.60 -0.43
N GLU A 145 -3.06 10.19 -0.64
CA GLU A 145 -2.64 10.69 -1.95
C GLU A 145 -1.86 9.60 -2.68
N LEU A 146 -2.35 9.15 -3.84
CA LEU A 146 -1.65 8.23 -4.73
C LEU A 146 -1.35 8.93 -6.06
N ASP A 147 -0.07 9.20 -6.30
CA ASP A 147 0.41 10.01 -7.42
C ASP A 147 -0.30 11.38 -7.46
N GLU A 148 -1.22 11.59 -8.41
CA GLU A 148 -1.98 12.83 -8.59
C GLU A 148 -3.45 12.72 -8.12
N GLU A 149 -3.86 11.58 -7.58
CA GLU A 149 -5.24 11.33 -7.13
C GLU A 149 -5.34 11.27 -5.60
N ARG A 150 -6.45 11.75 -5.07
CA ARG A 150 -6.73 11.79 -3.62
C ARG A 150 -7.90 10.89 -3.29
N PHE A 151 -7.76 10.14 -2.20
CA PHE A 151 -8.75 9.22 -1.69
C PHE A 151 -9.01 9.52 -0.22
N ALA A 152 -10.27 9.46 0.20
CA ALA A 152 -10.64 9.37 1.60
C ALA A 152 -11.01 7.90 1.89
N VAL A 153 -10.35 7.29 2.87
CA VAL A 153 -10.51 5.87 3.18
C VAL A 153 -10.99 5.71 4.61
N SER A 154 -12.20 5.16 4.77
CA SER A 154 -12.75 4.73 6.05
C SER A 154 -12.58 3.23 6.20
N LEU A 155 -12.14 2.79 7.38
CA LEU A 155 -11.77 1.39 7.65
C LEU A 155 -12.59 0.82 8.80
N VAL A 156 -13.12 -0.39 8.61
CA VAL A 156 -13.69 -1.22 9.68
C VAL A 156 -12.85 -2.48 9.81
N HIS A 157 -12.28 -2.70 11.00
CA HIS A 157 -11.48 -3.90 11.27
C HIS A 157 -12.34 -5.10 11.61
N HIS A 158 -12.07 -6.22 10.95
CA HIS A 158 -12.54 -7.55 11.31
C HIS A 158 -11.35 -8.44 11.67
N ILE A 159 -11.62 -9.60 12.27
CA ILE A 159 -10.59 -10.51 12.78
C ILE A 159 -9.51 -10.86 11.74
N GLU A 160 -9.87 -10.94 10.45
CA GLU A 160 -8.95 -11.35 9.38
C GLU A 160 -8.71 -10.32 8.27
N HIS A 161 -9.44 -9.21 8.26
CA HIS A 161 -9.41 -8.25 7.15
C HIS A 161 -9.95 -6.90 7.58
N TRP A 162 -9.77 -5.92 6.71
CA TRP A 162 -10.38 -4.60 6.79
C TRP A 162 -11.43 -4.48 5.70
N ASP A 163 -12.60 -3.97 6.05
CA ASP A 163 -13.55 -3.43 5.08
C ASP A 163 -13.24 -1.95 4.89
N ALA A 164 -12.87 -1.58 3.67
CA ALA A 164 -12.47 -0.23 3.30
C ALA A 164 -13.54 0.40 2.40
N VAL A 165 -14.05 1.57 2.80
CA VAL A 165 -14.84 2.44 1.92
C VAL A 165 -13.92 3.53 1.39
N VAL A 166 -13.75 3.58 0.08
CA VAL A 166 -12.79 4.44 -0.61
C VAL A 166 -13.54 5.46 -1.46
N GLU A 167 -13.48 6.73 -1.07
CA GLU A 167 -14.06 7.83 -1.81
C GLU A 167 -13.00 8.55 -2.65
N THR A 168 -13.20 8.61 -3.96
CA THR A 168 -12.25 9.27 -4.86
C THR A 168 -12.56 10.76 -5.00
N HIS A 169 -11.57 11.60 -4.69
CA HIS A 169 -11.63 13.04 -4.88
C HIS A 169 -10.79 13.41 -6.10
N ARG A 170 -11.42 13.44 -7.28
CA ARG A 170 -10.79 14.05 -8.45
C ARG A 170 -10.84 15.55 -8.29
N VAL A 171 -9.68 16.17 -8.13
CA VAL A 171 -9.52 17.58 -8.41
C VAL A 171 -9.50 17.69 -9.93
N ASP A 172 -10.60 18.13 -10.53
CA ASP A 172 -10.56 18.59 -11.91
C ASP A 172 -9.56 19.75 -11.92
N VAL A 173 -8.34 19.49 -12.39
CA VAL A 173 -7.41 20.55 -12.77
C VAL A 173 -8.06 21.19 -13.99
N GLY A 174 -8.93 22.17 -13.72
CA GLY A 174 -9.58 22.95 -14.75
C GLY A 174 -8.53 23.39 -15.75
N ALA A 175 -8.79 23.11 -17.02
CA ALA A 175 -8.03 23.64 -18.13
C ALA A 175 -7.72 25.12 -17.83
N SER A 176 -6.44 25.41 -17.63
CA SER A 176 -6.01 26.80 -17.51
C SER A 176 -6.38 27.51 -18.83
N PRO A 177 -6.90 28.74 -18.77
CA PRO A 177 -7.35 29.49 -19.93
C PRO A 177 -6.22 29.77 -20.93
#